data_AF-A0A938R355-F1
#
_entry.id   AF-A0A938R355-F1
#
_cell.length_a   1.000
_cell.length_b   1.000
_cell.length_c   1.000
_cell.angle_alpha   90.00
_cell.angle_beta   90.00
_cell.angle_gamma   90.00
#
_symmetry.space_group_name_H-M   'P 1'
#
loop_
_entity.id
_entity.type
_entity.pdbx_description
1 polymer ?
#
loop_
_entity_poly.entity_id
_entity_poly.type
_entity_poly.pdbx_seq_one_letter_code
_entity_poly.pdbx_strand_id
1 'polypeptide(L)'
;MEHYRVELTNEEYEKLNSEYPESNGSGLIGKRAEEIVRIHFRRIHPKCTFANAPSGADLQVVVSDESPSQSIEIKGTASSGIAWQQLKVSSTQSWELLSKEAIPVYRVCAVFSKAPSIYVLRHGRDFVLVPEPRWTFKRLRASGEVSQSIISSTETNDLSTSRTGVRRSSKYDTLREFLKRQTAAEITFHFSDAPEILGFSLPDTAFKYQAYWANQSDTRNRPWAKAWQDAGFEVAAHHLSESDGWVRFRRRR
;
A
#
# COMPACT_ATOMS: atom_id res chain seq x y z
N MET A 1 -15.90 14.71 12.54
CA MET A 1 -16.20 13.57 11.65
C MET A 1 -17.70 13.49 11.38
N GLU A 2 -18.09 13.59 10.11
CA GLU A 2 -19.47 13.33 9.68
C GLU A 2 -19.68 11.81 9.55
N HIS A 3 -20.89 11.31 9.80
CA HIS A 3 -21.23 9.89 9.76
C HIS A 3 -22.58 9.68 9.10
N TYR A 4 -22.63 8.73 8.15
CA TYR A 4 -23.82 8.37 7.42
C TYR A 4 -24.01 6.85 7.46
N ARG A 5 -25.23 6.41 7.75
CA ARG A 5 -25.62 5.02 7.61
C ARG A 5 -26.38 4.84 6.30
N VAL A 6 -25.94 3.92 5.45
CA VAL A 6 -26.53 3.69 4.13
C VAL A 6 -27.33 2.39 4.17
N GLU A 7 -28.64 2.49 4.30
CA GLU A 7 -29.54 1.34 4.23
C GLU A 7 -29.74 0.92 2.78
N LEU A 8 -29.06 -0.15 2.33
CA LEU A 8 -29.17 -0.65 0.96
C LEU A 8 -30.53 -1.30 0.73
N THR A 9 -31.14 -1.03 -0.42
CA THR A 9 -32.31 -1.79 -0.86
C THR A 9 -31.91 -3.24 -1.15
N ASN A 10 -32.88 -4.15 -1.24
CA ASN A 10 -32.59 -5.53 -1.63
C ASN A 10 -31.89 -5.58 -3.00
N GLU A 11 -32.37 -4.80 -3.96
CA GLU A 11 -31.82 -4.75 -5.31
C GLU A 11 -30.36 -4.24 -5.32
N GLU A 12 -30.08 -3.13 -4.62
CA GLU A 12 -28.71 -2.61 -4.50
C GLU A 12 -27.78 -3.62 -3.82
N TYR A 13 -28.26 -4.26 -2.75
CA TYR A 13 -27.47 -5.24 -2.00
C TYR A 13 -27.14 -6.47 -2.84
N GLU A 14 -28.14 -7.04 -3.53
CA GLU A 14 -27.93 -8.19 -4.42
C GLU A 14 -27.04 -7.85 -5.61
N LYS A 15 -27.22 -6.66 -6.22
CA LYS A 15 -26.33 -6.17 -7.28
C LYS A 15 -24.89 -6.08 -6.79
N LEU A 16 -24.65 -5.46 -5.63
CA LEU A 16 -23.32 -5.36 -5.05
C LEU A 16 -22.73 -6.75 -4.75
N ASN A 17 -23.52 -7.71 -4.28
CA ASN A 17 -23.06 -9.08 -4.04
C ASN A 17 -22.69 -9.82 -5.32
N SER A 18 -23.41 -9.57 -6.41
CA SER A 18 -23.11 -10.14 -7.71
C SER A 18 -21.83 -9.55 -8.33
N GLU A 19 -21.67 -8.23 -8.30
CA GLU A 19 -20.53 -7.53 -8.92
C GLU A 19 -19.26 -7.56 -8.05
N TYR A 20 -19.43 -7.42 -6.74
CA TYR A 20 -18.36 -7.33 -5.74
C TYR A 20 -18.65 -8.23 -4.53
N PRO A 21 -18.57 -9.57 -4.71
CA PRO A 21 -18.89 -10.53 -3.66
C PRO A 21 -17.96 -10.36 -2.44
N GLU A 22 -18.41 -10.94 -1.31
CA GLU A 22 -17.63 -10.95 -0.08
C GLU A 22 -16.24 -11.53 -0.30
N SER A 23 -15.23 -10.80 0.18
CA SER A 23 -13.83 -11.09 -0.11
C SER A 23 -12.93 -10.47 0.93
N ASN A 24 -11.81 -11.13 1.19
CA ASN A 24 -10.69 -10.57 1.96
C ASN A 24 -9.76 -9.69 1.10
N GLY A 25 -9.97 -9.65 -0.22
CA GLY A 25 -9.15 -8.91 -1.16
C GLY A 25 -9.44 -7.40 -1.12
N SER A 26 -8.39 -6.59 -0.92
CA SER A 26 -8.50 -5.13 -0.86
C SER A 26 -9.09 -4.51 -2.13
N GLY A 27 -8.87 -5.12 -3.29
CA GLY A 27 -9.42 -4.65 -4.57
C GLY A 27 -10.96 -4.73 -4.64
N LEU A 28 -11.56 -5.85 -4.22
CA LEU A 28 -13.02 -6.00 -4.23
C LEU A 28 -13.67 -5.14 -3.13
N ILE A 29 -13.07 -5.11 -1.94
CA ILE A 29 -13.50 -4.21 -0.85
C ILE A 29 -13.48 -2.75 -1.32
N GLY A 30 -12.45 -2.33 -2.05
CA GLY A 30 -12.33 -0.98 -2.59
C GLY A 30 -13.43 -0.64 -3.59
N LYS A 31 -13.63 -1.47 -4.61
CA LYS A 31 -14.68 -1.26 -5.63
C LYS A 31 -16.07 -1.23 -5.03
N ARG A 32 -16.35 -2.13 -4.08
CA ARG A 32 -17.62 -2.16 -3.37
C ARG A 32 -17.86 -0.89 -2.55
N ALA A 33 -16.84 -0.42 -1.83
CA ALA A 33 -16.90 0.83 -1.08
C ALA A 33 -17.16 2.04 -1.98
N GLU A 34 -16.51 2.10 -3.14
CA GLU A 34 -16.72 3.15 -4.15
C GLU A 34 -18.18 3.20 -4.60
N GLU A 35 -18.80 2.05 -4.91
CA GLU A 35 -20.20 2.04 -5.34
C GLU A 35 -21.18 2.39 -4.20
N ILE A 36 -20.89 1.97 -2.96
CA ILE A 36 -21.68 2.40 -1.79
C ILE A 36 -21.65 3.93 -1.63
N VAL A 37 -20.49 4.55 -1.85
CA VAL A 37 -20.36 6.02 -1.84
C VAL A 37 -21.15 6.64 -2.98
N ARG A 38 -21.14 6.06 -4.19
CA ARG A 38 -21.99 6.54 -5.30
C ARG A 38 -23.48 6.46 -4.98
N ILE A 39 -23.93 5.35 -4.40
CA ILE A 39 -25.32 5.19 -3.93
C ILE A 39 -25.67 6.28 -2.93
N HIS A 40 -24.81 6.52 -1.94
CA HIS A 40 -25.01 7.58 -0.95
C HIS A 40 -25.16 8.96 -1.62
N PHE A 41 -24.24 9.33 -2.52
CA PHE A 41 -24.30 10.61 -3.24
C PHE A 41 -25.56 10.76 -4.09
N ARG A 42 -25.95 9.72 -4.85
CA ARG A 42 -27.19 9.76 -5.65
C ARG A 42 -28.43 9.95 -4.79
N ARG A 43 -28.44 9.47 -3.54
CA ARG A 43 -29.58 9.66 -2.63
C ARG A 43 -29.69 11.09 -2.10
N ILE A 44 -28.56 11.69 -1.69
CA ILE A 44 -28.55 13.06 -1.14
C ILE A 44 -28.54 14.13 -2.23
N HIS A 45 -28.03 13.79 -3.42
CA HIS A 45 -27.91 14.65 -4.58
C HIS A 45 -28.35 13.88 -5.84
N PRO A 46 -29.67 13.76 -6.11
CA PRO A 46 -30.18 12.95 -7.22
C PRO A 46 -29.69 13.34 -8.61
N LYS A 47 -29.23 14.59 -8.77
CA LYS A 47 -28.69 15.12 -10.03
C LYS A 47 -27.16 15.03 -10.11
N CYS A 48 -26.50 14.44 -9.12
CA CYS A 48 -25.04 14.38 -9.14
C CYS A 48 -24.54 13.50 -10.29
N THR A 49 -23.44 13.90 -10.90
CA THR A 49 -22.70 13.07 -11.86
C THR A 49 -21.31 12.75 -11.33
N PHE A 50 -20.69 11.72 -11.92
CA PHE A 50 -19.34 11.28 -11.55
C PHE A 50 -18.43 11.48 -12.75
N ALA A 51 -17.35 12.23 -12.56
CA ALA A 51 -16.37 12.52 -13.59
C ALA A 51 -15.09 11.72 -13.36
N ASN A 52 -14.13 11.85 -14.28
CA ASN A 52 -12.81 11.28 -14.10
C ASN A 52 -12.11 11.95 -12.91
N ALA A 53 -11.71 11.15 -11.93
CA ALA A 53 -10.95 11.63 -10.79
C ALA A 53 -9.53 12.06 -11.20
N PRO A 54 -8.97 13.11 -10.60
CA PRO A 54 -7.56 13.42 -10.76
C PRO A 54 -6.71 12.27 -10.21
N SER A 55 -5.45 12.18 -10.68
CA SER A 55 -4.53 11.15 -10.21
C SER A 55 -4.37 11.24 -8.69
N GLY A 56 -4.63 10.13 -8.00
CA GLY A 56 -4.51 10.03 -6.54
C GLY A 56 -5.83 10.19 -5.78
N ALA A 57 -6.94 10.54 -6.44
CA ALA A 57 -8.29 10.45 -5.89
C ALA A 57 -9.04 9.25 -6.49
N ASP A 58 -10.01 8.71 -5.75
CA ASP A 58 -10.80 7.56 -6.18
C ASP A 58 -12.08 8.00 -6.93
N LEU A 59 -12.67 9.16 -6.60
CA LEU A 59 -13.89 9.65 -7.23
C LEU A 59 -13.94 11.17 -7.34
N GLN A 60 -14.49 11.68 -8.45
CA GLN A 60 -14.88 13.08 -8.63
C GLN A 60 -16.40 13.18 -8.69
N VAL A 61 -17.00 13.95 -7.80
CA VAL A 61 -18.46 14.16 -7.74
C VAL A 61 -18.81 15.57 -8.20
N VAL A 62 -19.78 15.69 -9.09
CA VAL A 62 -20.36 16.97 -9.53
C VAL A 62 -21.78 17.01 -9.00
N VAL A 63 -22.05 17.79 -7.95
CA VAL A 63 -23.36 17.81 -7.25
C VAL A 63 -24.42 18.61 -8.02
N SER A 64 -24.02 19.68 -8.68
CA SER A 64 -24.84 20.48 -9.60
C SER A 64 -23.94 21.33 -10.49
N ASP A 65 -24.47 21.88 -11.59
CA ASP A 65 -23.71 22.70 -12.54
C ASP A 65 -23.13 24.00 -11.91
N GLU A 66 -23.66 24.41 -10.75
CA GLU A 66 -23.26 25.64 -10.06
C GLU A 66 -22.28 25.41 -8.89
N SER A 67 -22.08 24.15 -8.49
CA SER A 67 -21.18 23.81 -7.37
C SER A 67 -19.86 23.25 -7.90
N PRO A 68 -18.72 23.63 -7.31
CA PRO A 68 -17.44 23.07 -7.71
C PRO A 68 -17.47 21.54 -7.53
N SER A 69 -16.87 20.84 -8.49
CA SER A 69 -16.73 19.40 -8.38
C SER A 69 -15.81 19.04 -7.21
N GLN A 70 -16.12 17.94 -6.53
CA GLN A 70 -15.43 17.51 -5.32
C GLN A 70 -14.68 16.20 -5.58
N SER A 71 -13.36 16.24 -5.41
CA SER A 71 -12.51 15.04 -5.38
C SER A 71 -12.60 14.38 -4.01
N ILE A 72 -12.64 13.06 -3.96
CA ILE A 72 -12.65 12.29 -2.72
C ILE A 72 -11.75 11.06 -2.81
N GLU A 73 -11.13 10.71 -1.68
CA GLU A 73 -10.43 9.44 -1.47
C GLU A 73 -11.37 8.45 -0.80
N ILE A 74 -11.38 7.18 -1.20
CA ILE A 74 -12.28 6.15 -0.67
C ILE A 74 -11.47 5.01 -0.06
N LYS A 75 -11.87 4.57 1.14
CA LYS A 75 -11.23 3.44 1.83
C LYS A 75 -12.28 2.49 2.38
N GLY A 76 -12.42 1.31 1.79
CA GLY A 76 -13.32 0.26 2.26
C GLY A 76 -12.73 -0.65 3.35
N THR A 77 -13.57 -1.21 4.23
CA THR A 77 -13.24 -2.32 5.12
C THR A 77 -14.46 -3.20 5.41
N ALA A 78 -14.21 -4.50 5.57
CA ALA A 78 -15.22 -5.42 6.07
C ALA A 78 -15.56 -5.19 7.56
N SER A 79 -14.66 -4.54 8.32
CA SER A 79 -14.89 -4.25 9.73
C SER A 79 -16.06 -3.27 9.93
N SER A 80 -16.85 -3.47 10.99
CA SER A 80 -17.91 -2.55 11.38
C SER A 80 -17.40 -1.20 11.87
N GLY A 81 -16.14 -1.10 12.27
CA GLY A 81 -15.48 0.14 12.70
C GLY A 81 -14.52 0.71 11.66
N ILE A 82 -14.02 1.92 11.92
CA ILE A 82 -13.10 2.65 11.03
C ILE A 82 -11.83 1.85 10.72
N ALA A 83 -11.36 0.99 11.62
CA ALA A 83 -10.14 0.19 11.44
C ALA A 83 -8.95 1.05 10.97
N TRP A 84 -8.62 2.08 11.76
CA TRP A 84 -7.58 3.09 11.50
C TRP A 84 -6.26 2.51 11.01
N GLN A 85 -5.83 1.36 11.54
CA GLN A 85 -4.62 0.64 11.16
C GLN A 85 -4.57 0.18 9.68
N GLN A 86 -5.73 0.12 9.02
CA GLN A 86 -5.86 -0.23 7.60
C GLN A 86 -5.89 1.01 6.69
N LEU A 87 -6.03 2.21 7.24
CA LEU A 87 -6.05 3.46 6.47
C LEU A 87 -4.63 3.85 6.10
N LYS A 88 -4.25 3.51 4.87
CA LYS A 88 -2.93 3.83 4.30
C LYS A 88 -3.10 4.38 2.89
N VAL A 89 -2.32 5.42 2.59
CA VAL A 89 -2.11 5.89 1.22
C VAL A 89 -0.64 5.64 0.85
N SER A 90 -0.42 5.18 -0.38
CA SER A 90 0.90 4.75 -0.84
C SER A 90 1.46 5.60 -1.98
N SER A 91 0.63 6.43 -2.61
CA SER A 91 1.03 7.31 -3.71
C SER A 91 1.33 8.71 -3.20
N THR A 92 2.33 9.37 -3.80
CA THR A 92 2.63 10.77 -3.50
C THR A 92 1.44 11.65 -3.86
N GLN A 93 0.74 11.34 -4.95
CA GLN A 93 -0.42 12.08 -5.42
C GLN A 93 -1.55 12.07 -4.40
N SER A 94 -1.93 10.90 -3.85
CA SER A 94 -2.94 10.80 -2.80
C SER A 94 -2.51 11.57 -1.54
N TRP A 95 -1.23 11.53 -1.17
CA TRP A 95 -0.73 12.32 -0.05
C TRP A 95 -0.86 13.83 -0.32
N GLU A 96 -0.54 14.31 -1.52
CA GLU A 96 -0.66 15.72 -1.88
C GLU A 96 -2.11 16.19 -1.87
N LEU A 97 -3.03 15.43 -2.46
CA LEU A 97 -4.45 15.77 -2.47
C LEU A 97 -5.03 15.85 -1.04
N LEU A 98 -4.68 14.90 -0.18
CA LEU A 98 -5.17 14.87 1.19
C LEU A 98 -4.55 15.96 2.07
N SER A 99 -3.26 16.22 1.93
CA SER A 99 -2.53 17.11 2.84
C SER A 99 -2.54 18.58 2.39
N LYS A 100 -2.49 18.83 1.08
CA LYS A 100 -2.40 20.19 0.50
C LYS A 100 -3.76 20.68 0.00
N GLU A 101 -4.49 19.84 -0.73
CA GLU A 101 -5.80 20.19 -1.29
C GLU A 101 -6.96 19.88 -0.33
N ALA A 102 -6.67 19.25 0.81
CA ALA A 102 -7.60 18.94 1.89
C ALA A 102 -8.86 18.17 1.43
N ILE A 103 -8.71 17.31 0.41
CA ILE A 103 -9.81 16.45 -0.03
C ILE A 103 -10.21 15.49 1.11
N PRO A 104 -11.49 15.15 1.27
CA PRO A 104 -11.92 14.25 2.33
C PRO A 104 -11.68 12.77 1.98
N VAL A 105 -11.53 11.95 3.03
CA VAL A 105 -11.54 10.49 2.94
C VAL A 105 -12.92 9.97 3.33
N TYR A 106 -13.56 9.23 2.43
CA TYR A 106 -14.78 8.48 2.67
C TYR A 106 -14.42 7.06 3.11
N ARG A 107 -14.46 6.83 4.42
CA ARG A 107 -14.20 5.52 5.01
C ARG A 107 -15.50 4.71 5.10
N VAL A 108 -15.60 3.65 4.31
CA VAL A 108 -16.77 2.77 4.29
C VAL A 108 -16.50 1.53 5.15
N CYS A 109 -17.32 1.34 6.17
CA CYS A 109 -17.27 0.25 7.14
C CYS A 109 -18.41 -0.74 6.90
N ALA A 110 -18.18 -2.01 7.26
CA ALA A 110 -19.07 -3.13 7.02
C ALA A 110 -19.55 -3.16 5.56
N VAL A 111 -18.60 -3.08 4.60
CA VAL A 111 -18.94 -2.96 3.17
C VAL A 111 -19.84 -4.10 2.65
N PHE A 112 -19.80 -5.28 3.27
CA PHE A 112 -20.62 -6.43 2.90
C PHE A 112 -21.93 -6.52 3.68
N SER A 113 -22.21 -5.59 4.60
CA SER A 113 -23.49 -5.50 5.28
C SER A 113 -24.54 -4.84 4.37
N LYS A 114 -25.81 -5.05 4.71
CA LYS A 114 -26.93 -4.33 4.12
C LYS A 114 -27.04 -2.88 4.60
N ALA A 115 -26.37 -2.55 5.72
CA ALA A 115 -26.36 -1.23 6.31
C ALA A 115 -24.94 -0.72 6.57
N PRO A 116 -24.09 -0.54 5.53
CA PRO A 116 -22.74 0.00 5.70
C PRO A 116 -22.76 1.41 6.28
N SER A 117 -21.67 1.76 6.97
CA SER A 117 -21.45 3.10 7.51
C SER A 117 -20.37 3.83 6.73
N ILE A 118 -20.59 5.11 6.45
CA ILE A 118 -19.63 6.02 5.83
C ILE A 118 -19.20 7.05 6.87
N TYR A 119 -17.89 7.18 7.08
CA TYR A 119 -17.29 8.25 7.86
C TYR A 119 -16.53 9.18 6.93
N VAL A 120 -16.77 10.50 7.04
CA VAL A 120 -16.03 11.52 6.29
C VAL A 120 -14.94 12.06 7.18
N LEU A 121 -13.70 11.75 6.83
CA LEU A 121 -12.50 12.11 7.57
C LEU A 121 -11.77 13.25 6.84
N ARG A 122 -11.29 14.25 7.58
CA ARG A 122 -10.55 15.39 7.02
C ARG A 122 -9.17 15.51 7.65
N HIS A 123 -8.16 15.73 6.81
CA HIS A 123 -6.78 15.93 7.27
C HIS A 123 -6.67 17.21 8.11
N GLY A 124 -5.90 17.16 9.19
CA GLY A 124 -5.76 18.25 10.16
C GLY A 124 -6.95 18.44 11.11
N ARG A 125 -8.07 17.71 10.90
CA ARG A 125 -9.25 17.73 11.78
C ARG A 125 -9.49 16.38 12.44
N ASP A 126 -9.66 15.34 11.65
CA ASP A 126 -9.99 13.98 12.13
C ASP A 126 -8.78 13.04 12.08
N PHE A 127 -7.80 13.34 11.21
CA PHE A 127 -6.55 12.59 11.13
C PHE A 127 -5.38 13.48 10.68
N VAL A 128 -4.15 13.04 10.94
CA VAL A 128 -2.94 13.63 10.36
C VAL A 128 -2.19 12.56 9.58
N LEU A 129 -1.60 12.93 8.44
CA LEU A 129 -0.73 12.04 7.68
C LEU A 129 0.67 12.12 8.27
N VAL A 130 1.05 11.08 9.00
CA VAL A 130 2.43 10.92 9.45
C VAL A 130 3.18 10.15 8.37
N PRO A 131 4.33 10.66 7.89
CA PRO A 131 5.23 9.85 7.08
C PRO A 131 5.63 8.61 7.89
N GLU A 132 5.12 7.44 7.52
CA GLU A 132 5.55 6.18 8.11
C GLU A 132 6.75 5.64 7.30
N PRO A 133 7.95 5.52 7.89
CA PRO A 133 8.91 4.52 7.43
C PRO A 133 8.22 3.16 7.63
N ARG A 134 7.96 2.38 6.57
CA ARG A 134 7.25 1.09 6.74
C ARG A 134 8.10 0.10 7.54
N TRP A 135 7.87 0.04 8.86
CA TRP A 135 8.31 -1.02 9.78
C TRP A 135 7.17 -1.27 10.79
N THR A 136 6.88 -2.54 11.14
CA THR A 136 5.97 -2.86 12.27
C THR A 136 6.40 -4.16 12.99
N PHE A 137 6.13 -4.23 14.30
CA PHE A 137 6.88 -4.91 15.37
C PHE A 137 6.69 -6.44 15.59
N LYS A 138 7.67 -7.00 16.32
CA LYS A 138 7.86 -8.38 16.82
C LYS A 138 7.01 -8.74 18.05
N ARG A 139 6.79 -10.05 18.30
CA ARG A 139 6.41 -10.62 19.61
C ARG A 139 7.65 -11.16 20.33
N LEU A 140 7.78 -10.88 21.64
CA LEU A 140 8.83 -11.42 22.51
C LEU A 140 8.23 -12.32 23.60
N ARG A 141 8.94 -13.42 23.91
CA ARG A 141 9.08 -14.21 25.17
C ARG A 141 9.03 -15.73 24.90
N ALA A 142 9.82 -16.59 25.55
CA ALA A 142 10.47 -16.47 26.86
C ALA A 142 11.93 -16.96 26.90
N SER A 143 12.84 -16.08 27.33
CA SER A 143 13.93 -16.37 28.27
C SER A 143 14.32 -15.03 28.90
N GLY A 144 14.08 -14.91 30.20
CA GLY A 144 14.18 -13.65 30.93
C GLY A 144 15.61 -13.30 31.29
N GLU A 145 16.33 -12.62 30.41
CA GLU A 145 17.54 -11.90 30.80
C GLU A 145 17.48 -10.45 30.36
N VAL A 146 17.43 -9.59 31.38
CA VAL A 146 17.69 -8.16 31.31
C VAL A 146 19.20 -7.97 31.28
N SER A 147 19.72 -7.20 30.33
CA SER A 147 21.01 -6.54 30.52
C SER A 147 20.81 -5.04 30.41
N GLN A 148 20.75 -4.41 31.58
CA GLN A 148 20.89 -2.97 31.76
C GLN A 148 22.36 -2.62 31.98
N SER A 149 22.86 -1.70 31.16
CA SER A 149 23.76 -0.57 31.51
C SER A 149 24.17 0.08 30.18
N ILE A 150 23.49 1.13 29.71
CA ILE A 150 23.68 2.55 30.04
C ILE A 150 25.15 2.97 30.04
N ILE A 151 25.60 3.68 28.99
CA ILE A 151 26.27 5.02 28.94
C ILE A 151 26.10 5.52 27.48
N SER A 152 25.23 6.50 27.16
CA SER A 152 25.44 7.96 27.11
C SER A 152 26.53 8.47 26.15
N SER A 153 26.11 9.26 25.15
CA SER A 153 26.78 10.42 24.51
C SER A 153 25.97 10.74 23.23
N THR A 154 25.08 11.73 23.17
CA THR A 154 25.33 13.18 23.17
C THR A 154 26.55 13.60 22.35
N GLU A 155 26.24 14.22 21.19
CA GLU A 155 26.96 15.27 20.47
C GLU A 155 28.50 15.26 20.46
N THR A 156 29.07 15.14 19.26
CA THR A 156 30.15 16.05 18.83
C THR A 156 30.02 16.35 17.33
N ASN A 157 30.19 17.64 17.04
CA ASN A 157 30.41 18.26 15.73
C ASN A 157 31.50 17.54 14.93
N ASP A 158 31.25 17.31 13.64
CA ASP A 158 32.28 17.52 12.63
C ASP A 158 31.68 18.04 11.31
N LEU A 159 32.16 19.22 10.91
CA LEU A 159 31.93 19.82 9.60
C LEU A 159 33.04 19.33 8.66
N SER A 160 32.70 18.52 7.66
CA SER A 160 33.32 18.69 6.34
C SER A 160 32.43 18.18 5.19
N THR A 161 31.95 19.16 4.43
CA THR A 161 31.84 19.19 2.96
C THR A 161 31.84 17.86 2.20
N SER A 162 30.68 17.45 1.67
CA SER A 162 30.57 17.10 0.25
C SER A 162 29.11 17.04 -0.22
N ARG A 163 28.84 17.76 -1.31
CA ARG A 163 27.61 17.70 -2.09
C ARG A 163 27.41 16.26 -2.58
N THR A 164 26.47 15.53 -2.00
CA THR A 164 25.94 14.32 -2.63
C THR A 164 24.43 14.29 -2.45
N GLY A 165 23.71 14.35 -3.57
CA GLY A 165 22.27 14.15 -3.57
C GLY A 165 21.95 12.82 -2.90
N VAL A 166 21.09 12.85 -1.87
CA VAL A 166 20.61 11.65 -1.19
C VAL A 166 19.98 10.76 -2.25
N ARG A 167 20.74 9.76 -2.71
CA ARG A 167 20.27 8.78 -3.68
C ARG A 167 19.15 8.03 -2.97
N ARG A 168 17.90 8.24 -3.40
CA ARG A 168 16.73 7.53 -2.85
C ARG A 168 17.02 6.03 -2.88
N SER A 169 17.31 5.44 -1.72
CA SER A 169 17.58 4.01 -1.60
C SER A 169 16.28 3.24 -1.78
N SER A 170 16.29 2.25 -2.67
CA SER A 170 15.13 1.37 -2.87
C SER A 170 15.05 0.37 -1.73
N LYS A 171 13.84 -0.04 -1.33
CA LYS A 171 13.68 -1.15 -0.35
C LYS A 171 14.32 -2.47 -0.82
N TYR A 172 14.54 -2.64 -2.12
CA TYR A 172 15.23 -3.82 -2.68
C TYR A 172 16.77 -3.68 -2.69
N ASP A 173 17.32 -2.59 -2.13
CA ASP A 173 18.76 -2.43 -2.00
C ASP A 173 19.38 -3.54 -1.13
N THR A 174 18.65 -4.07 -0.16
CA THR A 174 19.06 -5.24 0.63
C THR A 174 19.23 -6.49 -0.24
N LEU A 175 18.32 -6.74 -1.20
CA LEU A 175 18.50 -7.81 -2.20
C LEU A 175 19.78 -7.59 -3.01
N ARG A 176 20.02 -6.35 -3.45
CA ARG A 176 21.23 -6.01 -4.21
C ARG A 176 22.49 -6.29 -3.40
N GLU A 177 22.56 -5.79 -2.17
CA GLU A 177 23.73 -5.96 -1.30
C GLU A 177 23.89 -7.41 -0.84
N PHE A 178 22.80 -8.14 -0.63
CA PHE A 178 22.83 -9.59 -0.38
C PHE A 178 23.48 -10.32 -1.55
N LEU A 179 23.01 -10.09 -2.78
CA LEU A 179 23.52 -10.73 -3.99
C LEU A 179 24.98 -10.36 -4.27
N LYS A 180 25.36 -9.09 -4.06
CA LYS A 180 26.75 -8.63 -4.23
C LYS A 180 27.75 -9.37 -3.34
N ARG A 181 27.34 -9.75 -2.12
CA ARG A 181 28.19 -10.49 -1.17
C ARG A 181 28.36 -11.97 -1.53
N GLN A 182 27.54 -12.51 -2.44
CA GLN A 182 27.60 -13.93 -2.80
C GLN A 182 28.77 -14.18 -3.73
N THR A 183 29.62 -15.16 -3.44
CA THR A 183 30.73 -15.54 -4.33
C THR A 183 30.32 -16.58 -5.37
N ALA A 184 29.20 -17.28 -5.15
CA ALA A 184 28.69 -18.31 -6.05
C ALA A 184 28.27 -17.74 -7.43
N ALA A 185 28.46 -18.56 -8.47
CA ALA A 185 27.99 -18.24 -9.83
C ALA A 185 26.46 -18.29 -9.95
N GLU A 186 25.83 -19.13 -9.15
CA GLU A 186 24.37 -19.23 -9.01
C GLU A 186 23.98 -19.23 -7.54
N ILE A 187 22.87 -18.57 -7.22
CA ILE A 187 22.28 -18.59 -5.89
C ILE A 187 20.78 -18.77 -5.99
N THR A 188 20.22 -19.67 -5.18
CA THR A 188 18.78 -19.82 -5.04
C THR A 188 18.34 -19.01 -3.83
N PHE A 189 17.37 -18.13 -4.06
CA PHE A 189 16.72 -17.31 -3.04
C PHE A 189 15.31 -17.86 -2.84
N HIS A 190 15.05 -18.48 -1.68
CA HIS A 190 13.71 -18.94 -1.35
C HIS A 190 12.86 -17.77 -0.88
N PHE A 191 11.58 -17.76 -1.25
CA PHE A 191 10.69 -16.69 -0.86
C PHE A 191 10.43 -16.67 0.66
N SER A 192 10.59 -17.82 1.32
CA SER A 192 10.61 -17.96 2.78
C SER A 192 11.73 -17.17 3.45
N ASP A 193 12.84 -16.93 2.75
CA ASP A 193 14.02 -16.25 3.28
C ASP A 193 13.92 -14.73 3.09
N ALA A 194 12.95 -14.27 2.28
CA ALA A 194 12.78 -12.87 1.98
C ALA A 194 12.59 -11.97 3.21
N PRO A 195 11.80 -12.36 4.23
CA PRO A 195 11.68 -11.57 5.45
C PRO A 195 13.02 -11.39 6.17
N GLU A 196 13.89 -12.40 6.17
CA GLU A 196 15.20 -12.36 6.83
C GLU A 196 16.21 -11.54 6.02
N ILE A 197 16.32 -11.82 4.72
CA ILE A 197 17.34 -11.22 3.85
C ILE A 197 16.94 -9.78 3.45
N LEU A 198 15.67 -9.58 3.12
CA LEU A 198 15.19 -8.29 2.58
C LEU A 198 14.66 -7.35 3.66
N GLY A 199 14.28 -7.90 4.82
CA GLY A 199 13.55 -7.17 5.87
C GLY A 199 12.05 -7.01 5.58
N PHE A 200 11.52 -7.67 4.55
CA PHE A 200 10.09 -7.68 4.23
C PHE A 200 9.69 -8.94 3.46
N SER A 201 8.44 -9.39 3.66
CA SER A 201 7.85 -10.43 2.82
C SER A 201 7.62 -9.91 1.40
N LEU A 202 7.91 -10.73 0.40
CA LEU A 202 7.62 -10.38 -0.98
C LEU A 202 6.12 -10.06 -1.17
N PRO A 203 5.75 -9.17 -2.10
CA PRO A 203 4.35 -8.94 -2.42
C PRO A 203 3.73 -10.17 -3.09
N ASP A 204 2.41 -10.37 -2.96
CA ASP A 204 1.62 -11.39 -3.66
C ASP A 204 2.01 -11.59 -5.13
N THR A 205 2.30 -10.50 -5.83
CA THR A 205 2.67 -10.51 -7.24
C THR A 205 3.96 -11.30 -7.53
N ALA A 206 4.88 -11.36 -6.57
CA ALA A 206 6.11 -12.13 -6.69
C ALA A 206 5.87 -13.65 -6.67
N PHE A 207 4.79 -14.08 -5.99
CA PHE A 207 4.38 -15.48 -5.92
C PHE A 207 3.46 -15.90 -7.07
N LYS A 208 2.84 -14.93 -7.76
CA LYS A 208 1.78 -15.17 -8.74
C LYS A 208 2.20 -14.94 -10.19
N TYR A 209 3.10 -14.00 -10.44
CA TYR A 209 3.39 -13.54 -11.81
C TYR A 209 4.87 -13.67 -12.18
N GLN A 210 5.14 -14.49 -13.19
CA GLN A 210 6.50 -14.65 -13.76
C GLN A 210 7.12 -13.33 -14.21
N ALA A 211 6.28 -12.39 -14.70
CA ALA A 211 6.71 -11.05 -15.09
C ALA A 211 7.36 -10.24 -13.96
N TYR A 212 7.11 -10.59 -12.69
CA TYR A 212 7.80 -9.98 -11.56
C TYR A 212 9.31 -10.33 -11.57
N TRP A 213 9.67 -11.53 -12.01
CA TRP A 213 11.05 -12.05 -12.05
C TRP A 213 11.72 -11.97 -13.43
N ALA A 214 11.12 -11.27 -14.39
CA ALA A 214 11.65 -11.19 -15.75
C ALA A 214 12.94 -10.32 -15.84
N ASN A 215 13.90 -10.76 -16.65
CA ASN A 215 15.13 -10.02 -16.97
C ASN A 215 14.87 -8.89 -17.98
N GLN A 216 14.17 -7.85 -17.54
CA GLN A 216 13.77 -6.73 -18.40
C GLN A 216 14.87 -5.67 -18.50
N SER A 217 15.02 -5.06 -19.69
CA SER A 217 15.99 -3.98 -19.94
C SER A 217 15.59 -2.65 -19.29
N ASP A 218 14.29 -2.31 -19.28
CA ASP A 218 13.77 -1.12 -18.59
C ASP A 218 13.39 -1.43 -17.14
N THR A 219 14.16 -0.88 -16.20
CA THR A 219 13.97 -1.08 -14.76
C THR A 219 13.49 0.18 -14.01
N ARG A 220 13.15 1.27 -14.73
CA ARG A 220 12.79 2.58 -14.13
C ARG A 220 11.67 2.49 -13.09
N ASN A 221 10.65 1.67 -13.36
CA ASN A 221 9.50 1.44 -12.46
C ASN A 221 9.53 0.05 -11.80
N ARG A 222 10.69 -0.64 -11.84
CA ARG A 222 10.85 -2.02 -11.35
C ARG A 222 12.06 -2.10 -10.43
N PRO A 223 11.99 -1.45 -9.26
CA PRO A 223 13.11 -1.37 -8.32
C PRO A 223 13.58 -2.75 -7.82
N TRP A 224 12.71 -3.77 -7.83
CA TRP A 224 13.09 -5.15 -7.52
C TRP A 224 14.00 -5.74 -8.60
N ALA A 225 13.61 -5.62 -9.88
CA ALA A 225 14.41 -6.09 -11.01
C ALA A 225 15.74 -5.36 -11.11
N LYS A 226 15.72 -4.05 -10.85
CA LYS A 226 16.95 -3.26 -10.76
C LYS A 226 17.94 -3.83 -9.74
N ALA A 227 17.47 -4.37 -8.62
CA ALA A 227 18.35 -4.80 -7.53
C ALA A 227 19.27 -5.97 -7.92
N TRP A 228 18.75 -7.04 -8.51
CA TRP A 228 19.61 -8.15 -8.94
C TRP A 228 20.46 -7.79 -10.16
N GLN A 229 19.94 -6.96 -11.07
CA GLN A 229 20.69 -6.50 -12.23
C GLN A 229 21.88 -5.61 -11.84
N ASP A 230 21.68 -4.65 -10.93
CA ASP A 230 22.74 -3.80 -10.39
C ASP A 230 23.73 -4.59 -9.50
N ALA A 231 23.35 -5.79 -9.03
CA ALA A 231 24.25 -6.73 -8.35
C ALA A 231 25.07 -7.60 -9.32
N GLY A 232 24.83 -7.48 -10.64
CA GLY A 232 25.48 -8.30 -11.66
C GLY A 232 24.86 -9.69 -11.84
N PHE A 233 23.58 -9.86 -11.50
CA PHE A 233 22.85 -11.11 -11.65
C PHE A 233 21.69 -10.98 -12.64
N GLU A 234 21.22 -12.13 -13.12
CA GLU A 234 19.99 -12.32 -13.87
C GLU A 234 19.20 -13.50 -13.27
N VAL A 235 17.89 -13.53 -13.49
CA VAL A 235 17.06 -14.68 -13.10
C VAL A 235 17.26 -15.80 -14.11
N ALA A 236 17.69 -16.97 -13.65
CA ALA A 236 17.92 -18.16 -14.46
C ALA A 236 16.72 -19.13 -14.41
N ALA A 237 16.08 -19.25 -13.25
CA ALA A 237 14.91 -20.10 -13.05
C ALA A 237 14.07 -19.59 -11.87
N HIS A 238 12.81 -20.00 -11.78
CA HIS A 238 11.96 -19.71 -10.64
C HIS A 238 10.87 -20.78 -10.47
N HIS A 239 10.40 -20.94 -9.25
CA HIS A 239 9.20 -21.70 -8.88
C HIS A 239 8.26 -20.75 -8.12
N LEU A 240 7.06 -20.53 -8.64
CA LEU A 240 6.13 -19.53 -8.11
C LEU A 240 5.08 -20.19 -7.23
N SER A 241 5.28 -20.08 -5.92
CA SER A 241 4.40 -20.65 -4.90
C SER A 241 4.53 -19.84 -3.61
N GLU A 242 3.41 -19.62 -2.91
CA GLU A 242 3.40 -18.91 -1.62
C GLU A 242 4.06 -19.71 -0.49
N SER A 243 4.05 -21.05 -0.57
CA SER A 243 4.58 -21.93 0.48
C SER A 243 6.05 -22.31 0.32
N ASP A 244 6.49 -22.56 -0.92
CA ASP A 244 7.80 -23.15 -1.23
C ASP A 244 8.48 -22.52 -2.45
N GLY A 245 8.00 -21.36 -2.89
CA GLY A 245 8.52 -20.68 -4.06
C GLY A 245 9.96 -20.19 -3.89
N TRP A 246 10.67 -20.10 -5.01
CA TRP A 246 12.06 -19.67 -5.06
C TRP A 246 12.40 -19.04 -6.40
N VAL A 247 13.49 -18.27 -6.42
CA VAL A 247 14.10 -17.75 -7.65
C VAL A 247 15.59 -18.03 -7.63
N ARG A 248 16.13 -18.49 -8.76
CA ARG A 248 17.55 -18.71 -8.95
C ARG A 248 18.14 -17.57 -9.73
N PHE A 249 19.12 -16.91 -9.13
CA PHE A 249 19.93 -15.88 -9.76
C PHE A 249 21.23 -16.49 -10.27
N ARG A 250 21.67 -16.07 -11.46
CA ARG A 250 22.96 -16.41 -12.06
C ARG A 250 23.74 -15.14 -12.34
N ARG A 251 25.06 -15.14 -12.09
CA ARG A 251 25.92 -14.00 -12.43
C ARG A 251 25.92 -13.78 -13.94
N ARG A 252 25.76 -12.52 -14.33
CA ARG A 252 25.95 -12.08 -15.72
C ARG A 252 27.45 -12.22 -16.04
N ARG A 253 27.75 -12.81 -17.19
CA ARG A 253 29.11 -12.89 -17.73
C ARG A 253 29.52 -11.55 -18.34
#